data_AF-A0A5C4SLM4-F1
#
_entry.id   AF-A0A5C4SLM4-F1
#
_cell.length_a   1.000
_cell.length_b   1.000
_cell.length_c   1.000
_cell.angle_alpha   90.00
_cell.angle_beta   90.00
_cell.angle_gamma   90.00
#
_symmetry.space_group_name_H-M   'P 1'
#
loop_
_entity.id
_entity.type
_entity.pdbx_description
1 polymer ?
#
loop_
_entity_poly.entity_id
_entity_poly.type
_entity_poly.pdbx_seq_one_letter_code
_entity_poly.pdbx_strand_id
1 'polypeptide(L)'
;MHIWLQNWNWFSSNQGVDDYENMLKKVDDYWEVHVAAAEKLNKPIVLEEFGLARDSLKFNPKYSVDLRNKFYGHIFQKVLNSIKKNGRVLGLNFWSYSGEGIPNKPGFYWTKGDHITGDSPHEKQGWYSVYSTDISTLKIIETYSWIGRS
;
A
#
# COMPACT_ATOMS: atom_id res chain seq x y z
N MET A 1 2.98 -2.09 12.29
CA MET A 1 1.52 -2.03 12.03
C MET A 1 1.28 -2.39 10.58
N HIS A 2 0.12 -2.92 10.25
CA HIS A 2 -0.32 -3.18 8.86
C HIS A 2 -1.62 -2.44 8.57
N ILE A 3 -1.88 -2.05 7.32
CA ILE A 3 -3.13 -1.38 6.91
C ILE A 3 -3.69 -2.04 5.65
N TRP A 4 -4.85 -2.69 5.79
CA TRP A 4 -5.44 -3.54 4.73
C TRP A 4 -6.87 -3.12 4.38
N LEU A 5 -6.99 -2.04 3.61
CA LEU A 5 -8.24 -1.32 3.36
C LEU A 5 -9.37 -2.22 2.82
N GLN A 6 -9.04 -3.09 1.87
CA GLN A 6 -10.06 -3.92 1.20
C GLN A 6 -10.36 -5.18 2.01
N ASN A 7 -9.35 -5.77 2.66
CA ASN A 7 -9.54 -6.93 3.54
C ASN A 7 -10.43 -6.57 4.75
N TRP A 8 -10.33 -5.33 5.24
CA TRP A 8 -11.15 -4.84 6.36
C TRP A 8 -12.47 -4.20 5.93
N ASN A 9 -12.81 -4.24 4.64
CA ASN A 9 -14.01 -3.61 4.08
C ASN A 9 -14.11 -2.11 4.35
N TRP A 10 -12.97 -1.42 4.42
CA TRP A 10 -12.94 0.05 4.54
C TRP A 10 -13.08 0.74 3.20
N PHE A 11 -12.77 0.03 2.11
CA PHE A 11 -12.87 0.55 0.75
C PHE A 11 -13.19 -0.56 -0.25
N SER A 12 -14.11 -0.28 -1.17
CA SER A 12 -14.33 -1.09 -2.37
C SER A 12 -14.12 -0.22 -3.60
N SER A 13 -13.65 -0.79 -4.71
CA SER A 13 -13.20 0.01 -5.86
C SER A 13 -14.30 0.56 -6.76
N ASN A 14 -15.56 0.38 -6.41
CA ASN A 14 -16.71 0.73 -7.25
C ASN A 14 -17.40 2.01 -6.75
N GLN A 15 -16.68 2.82 -5.98
CA GLN A 15 -17.25 3.78 -5.04
C GLN A 15 -16.67 5.18 -5.23
N GLY A 16 -17.47 6.19 -4.92
CA GLY A 16 -17.26 7.59 -5.30
C GLY A 16 -16.17 8.30 -4.50
N VAL A 17 -16.05 9.62 -4.70
CA VAL A 17 -15.06 10.47 -3.98
C VAL A 17 -15.25 10.38 -2.46
N ASP A 18 -16.50 10.45 -2.00
CA ASP A 18 -16.84 10.43 -0.56
C ASP A 18 -16.35 9.15 0.14
N ASP A 19 -16.37 8.01 -0.55
CA ASP A 19 -15.93 6.73 0.01
C ASP A 19 -14.41 6.68 0.20
N TYR A 20 -13.66 7.32 -0.70
CA TYR A 20 -12.22 7.44 -0.58
C TYR A 20 -11.83 8.35 0.61
N GLU A 21 -12.52 9.46 0.80
CA GLU A 21 -12.29 10.35 1.95
C GLU A 21 -12.64 9.66 3.28
N ASN A 22 -13.78 8.95 3.33
CA ASN A 22 -14.16 8.16 4.49
C ASN A 22 -13.15 7.04 4.80
N MET A 23 -12.58 6.41 3.78
CA MET A 23 -11.50 5.45 3.93
C MET A 23 -10.26 6.11 4.55
N LEU A 24 -9.84 7.28 4.07
CA LEU A 24 -8.68 7.99 4.62
C LEU A 24 -8.88 8.36 6.10
N LYS A 25 -10.11 8.75 6.49
CA LYS A 25 -10.42 8.98 7.90
C LYS A 25 -10.18 7.73 8.76
N LYS A 26 -10.63 6.55 8.31
CA LYS A 26 -10.40 5.29 9.04
C LYS A 26 -8.91 4.94 9.13
N VAL A 27 -8.15 5.22 8.06
CA VAL A 27 -6.69 5.06 8.05
C VAL A 27 -6.02 5.97 9.07
N ASP A 28 -6.43 7.24 9.12
CA ASP A 28 -5.89 8.20 10.07
C ASP A 28 -6.23 7.83 11.51
N ASP A 29 -7.48 7.45 11.79
CA ASP A 29 -7.89 6.98 13.11
C ASP A 29 -7.05 5.75 13.55
N TYR A 30 -6.83 4.78 12.66
CA TYR A 30 -6.03 3.59 12.94
C TYR A 30 -4.55 3.91 13.17
N TRP A 31 -4.01 4.85 12.40
CA TRP A 31 -2.65 5.34 12.55
C TRP A 31 -2.44 5.96 13.93
N GLU A 32 -3.33 6.86 14.37
CA GLU A 32 -3.20 7.54 15.66
C GLU A 32 -3.23 6.56 16.84
N VAL A 33 -4.08 5.52 16.79
CA VAL A 33 -4.10 4.45 17.80
C VAL A 33 -2.73 3.77 17.93
N HIS A 34 -2.07 3.48 16.81
CA HIS A 34 -0.76 2.81 16.82
C HIS A 34 0.37 3.76 17.23
N VAL A 35 0.31 5.03 16.84
CA VAL A 35 1.27 6.05 17.29
C VAL A 35 1.20 6.21 18.81
N ALA A 36 0.00 6.38 19.37
CA ALA A 36 -0.19 6.52 20.81
C ALA A 36 0.34 5.29 21.58
N ALA A 37 0.13 4.09 21.06
CA ALA A 37 0.69 2.87 21.63
C ALA A 37 2.23 2.86 21.59
N ALA A 38 2.82 3.23 20.44
CA ALA A 38 4.28 3.29 20.27
C ALA A 38 4.94 4.34 21.19
N GLU A 39 4.29 5.50 21.38
CA GLU A 39 4.72 6.53 22.32
C GLU A 39 4.68 6.04 23.76
N LYS A 40 3.56 5.43 24.18
CA LYS A 40 3.41 4.86 25.53
C LYS A 40 4.47 3.79 25.83
N LEU A 41 4.82 2.99 24.83
CA LEU A 41 5.83 1.94 24.95
C LEU A 41 7.26 2.46 24.78
N ASN A 42 7.44 3.72 24.38
CA ASN A 42 8.73 4.30 24.00
C ASN A 42 9.49 3.44 22.96
N LYS A 43 8.76 2.87 22.00
CA LYS A 43 9.33 2.00 20.95
C LYS A 43 9.08 2.61 19.56
N PRO A 44 10.03 2.46 18.62
CA PRO A 44 9.76 2.78 17.23
C PRO A 44 8.76 1.77 16.64
N ILE A 45 8.05 2.19 15.60
CA ILE A 45 7.16 1.33 14.82
C ILE A 45 7.40 1.54 13.33
N VAL A 46 7.21 0.47 12.57
CA VAL A 46 7.24 0.46 11.11
C VAL A 46 5.84 0.15 10.60
N LEU A 47 5.39 0.87 9.56
CA LEU A 47 4.23 0.47 8.76
C LEU A 47 4.69 -0.59 7.76
N GLU A 48 4.87 -1.82 8.22
CA GLU A 48 5.60 -2.85 7.47
C GLU A 48 4.76 -3.52 6.38
N GLU A 49 3.44 -3.31 6.36
CA GLU A 49 2.59 -3.71 5.25
C GLU A 49 1.43 -2.74 5.06
N PHE A 50 1.19 -2.35 3.81
CA PHE A 50 -0.03 -1.67 3.39
C PHE A 50 -0.15 -1.78 1.87
N GLY A 51 -1.38 -1.82 1.37
CA GLY A 51 -1.64 -1.95 -0.05
C GLY A 51 -3.03 -1.48 -0.43
N LEU A 52 -3.19 -1.11 -1.69
CA LEU A 52 -4.48 -0.85 -2.31
C LEU A 52 -4.49 -1.47 -3.71
N ALA A 53 -5.58 -2.14 -4.09
CA ALA A 53 -5.68 -2.72 -5.43
C ALA A 53 -5.58 -1.66 -6.53
N ARG A 54 -5.40 -2.12 -7.77
CA ARG A 54 -5.59 -1.27 -8.94
C ARG A 54 -7.05 -0.78 -9.00
N ASP A 55 -7.28 0.27 -9.76
CA ASP A 55 -8.58 0.92 -9.85
C ASP A 55 -9.66 -0.07 -10.35
N SER A 56 -10.89 0.08 -9.87
CA SER A 56 -12.00 -0.85 -10.15
C SER A 56 -11.74 -2.33 -9.78
N LEU A 57 -10.89 -2.61 -8.77
CA LEU A 57 -10.61 -3.96 -8.25
C LEU A 57 -10.06 -4.87 -9.34
N LYS A 58 -9.30 -4.29 -10.26
CA LYS A 58 -8.75 -5.02 -11.39
C LYS A 58 -7.40 -5.63 -11.01
N PHE A 59 -7.17 -6.84 -11.49
CA PHE A 59 -5.94 -7.58 -11.23
C PHE A 59 -4.92 -7.45 -12.38
N ASN A 60 -5.39 -7.07 -13.56
CA ASN A 60 -4.54 -7.02 -14.74
C ASN A 60 -3.63 -5.76 -14.72
N PRO A 61 -2.31 -5.90 -14.98
CA PRO A 61 -1.36 -4.77 -14.96
C PRO A 61 -1.71 -3.62 -15.91
N LYS A 62 -2.58 -3.85 -16.90
CA LYS A 62 -3.00 -2.81 -17.85
C LYS A 62 -3.94 -1.75 -17.27
N TYR A 63 -4.56 -2.00 -16.11
CA TYR A 63 -5.49 -1.04 -15.48
C TYR A 63 -4.73 0.03 -14.70
N SER A 64 -5.37 1.18 -14.47
CA SER A 64 -4.79 2.31 -13.75
C SER A 64 -4.59 2.03 -12.26
N VAL A 65 -3.72 2.83 -11.64
CA VAL A 65 -3.33 2.76 -10.22
C VAL A 65 -3.46 4.14 -9.56
N ASP A 66 -4.42 4.94 -10.01
CA ASP A 66 -4.51 6.35 -9.60
C ASP A 66 -4.93 6.47 -8.14
N LEU A 67 -5.88 5.64 -7.69
CA LEU A 67 -6.29 5.62 -6.28
C LEU A 67 -5.18 5.06 -5.39
N ARG A 68 -4.48 4.01 -5.85
CA ARG A 68 -3.29 3.48 -5.16
C ARG A 68 -2.24 4.57 -4.98
N ASN A 69 -1.93 5.30 -6.04
CA ASN A 69 -0.92 6.35 -6.02
C ASN A 69 -1.29 7.50 -5.06
N LYS A 70 -2.55 7.93 -5.05
CA LYS A 70 -3.05 8.90 -4.07
C LYS A 70 -2.92 8.38 -2.64
N PHE A 71 -3.27 7.12 -2.41
CA PHE A 71 -3.19 6.50 -1.09
C PHE A 71 -1.73 6.35 -0.62
N TYR A 72 -0.84 5.94 -1.51
CA TYR A 72 0.59 5.82 -1.22
C TYR A 72 1.18 7.20 -0.89
N GLY A 73 0.82 8.24 -1.63
CA GLY A 73 1.22 9.62 -1.33
C GLY A 73 0.79 10.06 0.09
N HIS A 74 -0.45 9.77 0.48
CA HIS A 74 -0.96 10.06 1.84
C HIS A 74 -0.13 9.35 2.92
N ILE A 75 0.05 8.02 2.79
CA ILE A 75 0.81 7.22 3.74
C ILE A 75 2.28 7.66 3.83
N PHE A 76 2.92 7.89 2.68
CA PHE A 76 4.31 8.32 2.61
C PHE A 76 4.50 9.69 3.27
N GLN A 77 3.60 10.63 3.01
CA GLN A 77 3.63 11.94 3.67
C GLN A 77 3.44 11.83 5.18
N LYS A 78 2.58 10.92 5.67
CA LYS A 78 2.42 10.68 7.12
C LYS A 78 3.70 10.15 7.76
N VAL A 79 4.35 9.15 7.14
CA VAL A 79 5.62 8.61 7.64
C VAL A 79 6.72 9.68 7.62
N LEU A 80 6.84 10.43 6.54
CA LEU A 80 7.79 11.55 6.44
C LEU A 80 7.55 12.61 7.53
N ASN A 81 6.29 12.97 7.76
CA ASN A 81 5.93 13.93 8.81
C ASN A 81 6.25 13.40 10.21
N SER A 82 6.02 12.11 10.47
CA SER A 82 6.43 11.47 11.72
C SER A 82 7.95 11.60 11.92
N ILE A 83 8.75 11.23 10.92
CA ILE A 83 10.22 11.33 10.98
C ILE A 83 10.66 12.77 11.25
N LYS A 84 10.15 13.75 10.49
CA LYS A 84 10.51 15.18 10.64
C LYS A 84 10.14 15.77 12.00
N LYS A 85 9.13 15.21 12.67
CA LYS A 85 8.67 15.65 13.99
C LYS A 85 9.24 14.81 15.14
N ASN A 86 10.26 13.98 14.89
CA ASN A 86 10.81 13.02 15.86
C ASN A 86 9.73 12.10 16.46
N GLY A 87 8.74 11.73 15.65
CA GLY A 87 7.67 10.79 15.99
C GLY A 87 8.15 9.34 16.04
N ARG A 88 7.22 8.41 16.30
CA ARG A 88 7.55 6.98 16.50
C ARG A 88 7.46 6.12 15.26
N VAL A 89 6.79 6.57 14.20
CA VAL A 89 6.77 5.85 12.93
C VAL A 89 8.00 6.25 12.12
N LEU A 90 8.90 5.30 11.91
CA LEU A 90 10.24 5.55 11.35
C LEU A 90 10.48 4.91 9.98
N GLY A 91 9.49 4.22 9.44
CA GLY A 91 9.63 3.57 8.15
C GLY A 91 8.37 2.85 7.72
N LEU A 92 8.44 2.31 6.51
CA LEU A 92 7.36 1.57 5.88
C LEU A 92 7.90 0.52 4.92
N ASN A 93 7.08 -0.47 4.61
CA ASN A 93 7.25 -1.33 3.44
C ASN A 93 5.88 -1.47 2.77
N PHE A 94 5.79 -1.09 1.49
CA PHE A 94 4.55 -1.31 0.73
C PHE A 94 4.43 -2.79 0.40
N TRP A 95 3.19 -3.28 0.43
CA TRP A 95 2.88 -4.59 -0.09
C TRP A 95 2.26 -4.45 -1.47
N SER A 96 2.87 -4.98 -2.53
CA SER A 96 4.17 -5.67 -2.57
C SER A 96 4.85 -5.44 -3.91
N TYR A 97 6.14 -5.78 -4.02
CA TYR A 97 6.89 -5.65 -5.25
C TYR A 97 6.88 -6.95 -6.05
N SER A 98 6.34 -6.90 -7.27
CA SER A 98 6.30 -8.04 -8.19
C SER A 98 7.35 -7.93 -9.29
N GLY A 99 7.95 -6.76 -9.48
CA GLY A 99 8.97 -6.53 -10.50
C GLY A 99 8.49 -6.97 -11.88
N GLU A 100 9.26 -7.85 -12.53
CA GLU A 100 8.95 -8.43 -13.85
C GLU A 100 7.94 -9.60 -13.80
N GLY A 101 7.56 -10.05 -12.60
CA GLY A 101 6.62 -11.15 -12.42
C GLY A 101 5.20 -10.74 -12.78
N ILE A 102 4.75 -11.09 -13.99
CA ILE A 102 3.38 -10.84 -14.46
C ILE A 102 2.57 -12.13 -14.33
N PRO A 103 1.38 -12.10 -13.71
CA PRO A 103 0.57 -13.30 -13.57
C PRO A 103 0.01 -13.77 -14.92
N ASN A 104 0.15 -15.08 -15.18
CA ASN A 104 -0.39 -15.73 -16.39
C ASN A 104 -1.91 -15.52 -16.52
N LYS A 105 -2.62 -15.58 -15.39
CA LYS A 105 -4.06 -15.37 -15.27
C LYS A 105 -4.34 -14.37 -14.13
N PRO A 106 -4.32 -13.06 -14.42
CA PRO A 106 -4.61 -12.06 -13.39
C PRO A 106 -5.98 -12.28 -12.75
N GLY A 107 -6.06 -12.23 -11.42
CA GLY A 107 -7.28 -12.43 -10.65
C GLY A 107 -7.58 -13.88 -10.27
N PHE A 108 -6.75 -14.83 -10.71
CA PHE A 108 -6.78 -16.24 -10.29
C PHE A 108 -5.73 -16.49 -9.22
N TYR A 109 -5.86 -17.60 -8.48
CA TYR A 109 -4.83 -18.05 -7.55
C TYR A 109 -3.63 -18.61 -8.29
N TRP A 110 -2.45 -18.47 -7.69
CA TRP A 110 -1.21 -19.00 -8.25
C TRP A 110 -1.26 -20.53 -8.35
N THR A 111 -0.69 -21.07 -9.41
CA THR A 111 -0.52 -22.52 -9.61
C THR A 111 0.94 -22.86 -9.93
N LYS A 112 1.32 -24.11 -9.67
CA LYS A 112 2.70 -24.57 -9.88
C LYS A 112 3.13 -24.31 -11.34
N GLY A 113 4.19 -23.52 -11.49
CA GLY A 113 4.75 -23.13 -12.79
C GLY A 113 4.38 -21.71 -13.22
N ASP A 114 3.44 -21.04 -12.54
CA ASP A 114 3.19 -19.62 -12.74
C ASP A 114 4.37 -18.77 -12.25
N HIS A 115 4.57 -17.62 -12.88
CA HIS A 115 5.51 -16.60 -12.41
C HIS A 115 5.21 -16.23 -10.95
N ILE A 116 6.25 -16.14 -10.13
CA ILE A 116 6.12 -15.65 -8.76
C ILE A 116 5.87 -14.15 -8.83
N THR A 117 4.87 -13.68 -8.08
CA THR A 117 4.58 -12.27 -7.89
C THR A 117 4.68 -11.93 -6.40
N GLY A 118 4.53 -10.66 -6.04
CA GLY A 118 4.41 -10.23 -4.66
C GLY A 118 3.07 -10.57 -4.02
N ASP A 119 2.04 -10.98 -4.80
CA ASP A 119 0.80 -11.53 -4.25
C ASP A 119 1.02 -13.00 -3.94
N SER A 120 0.83 -13.38 -2.68
CA SER A 120 1.12 -14.74 -2.22
C SER A 120 0.13 -15.76 -2.83
N PRO A 121 0.44 -17.08 -2.84
CA PRO A 121 -0.41 -18.06 -3.53
C PRO A 121 -1.86 -18.18 -3.03
N HIS A 122 -2.13 -17.74 -1.79
CA HIS A 122 -3.47 -17.73 -1.22
C HIS A 122 -4.28 -16.47 -1.59
N GLU A 123 -3.68 -15.56 -2.38
CA GLU A 123 -4.29 -14.33 -2.88
C GLU A 123 -4.46 -14.41 -4.40
N LYS A 124 -5.42 -13.63 -4.90
CA LYS A 124 -5.61 -13.45 -6.34
C LYS A 124 -4.39 -12.72 -6.91
N GLN A 125 -3.78 -13.27 -7.94
CA GLN A 125 -2.56 -12.74 -8.50
C GLN A 125 -2.82 -11.42 -9.24
N GLY A 126 -2.07 -10.38 -8.89
CA GLY A 126 -2.25 -9.00 -9.36
C GLY A 126 -3.12 -8.13 -8.46
N TRP A 127 -3.44 -8.57 -7.24
CA TRP A 127 -4.27 -7.81 -6.31
C TRP A 127 -3.54 -6.58 -5.78
N TYR A 128 -2.40 -6.77 -5.11
CA TYR A 128 -1.60 -5.71 -4.52
C TYR A 128 -0.26 -5.49 -5.21
N SER A 129 0.16 -6.42 -6.08
CA SER A 129 1.35 -6.31 -6.93
C SER A 129 1.62 -4.90 -7.49
N VAL A 130 2.82 -4.39 -7.24
CA VAL A 130 3.44 -3.27 -7.96
C VAL A 130 4.46 -3.85 -8.94
N TYR A 131 4.21 -3.66 -10.24
CA TYR A 131 5.06 -4.19 -11.30
C TYR A 131 6.16 -3.20 -11.69
N SER A 132 7.21 -3.66 -12.36
CA SER A 132 8.26 -2.79 -12.93
C SER A 132 7.72 -1.79 -13.95
N THR A 133 6.58 -2.10 -14.58
CA THR A 133 5.87 -1.23 -15.51
C THR A 133 4.94 -0.21 -14.83
N ASP A 134 4.73 -0.27 -13.52
CA ASP A 134 3.92 0.71 -12.77
C ASP A 134 4.73 1.99 -12.49
N ILE A 135 5.20 2.63 -13.57
CA ILE A 135 6.16 3.76 -13.52
C ILE A 135 5.68 4.90 -12.63
N SER A 136 4.37 5.20 -12.61
CA SER A 136 3.83 6.25 -11.75
C SER A 136 3.93 5.91 -10.27
N THR A 137 3.64 4.66 -9.88
CA THR A 137 3.80 4.18 -8.50
C THR A 137 5.28 4.15 -8.10
N LEU A 138 6.15 3.64 -8.98
CA LEU A 138 7.60 3.58 -8.73
C LEU A 138 8.21 4.96 -8.52
N LYS A 139 7.82 5.97 -9.31
CA LYS A 139 8.26 7.36 -9.12
C LYS A 139 7.87 7.92 -7.75
N ILE A 140 6.67 7.61 -7.27
CA ILE A 140 6.23 8.03 -5.92
C ILE A 140 7.09 7.34 -4.86
N ILE A 141 7.31 6.03 -4.96
CA ILE A 141 8.17 5.28 -4.05
C ILE A 141 9.60 5.85 -4.04
N GLU A 142 10.18 6.10 -5.22
CA GLU A 142 11.52 6.67 -5.36
C GLU A 142 11.60 8.06 -4.70
N THR A 143 10.66 8.95 -4.99
CA THR A 143 10.62 10.31 -4.44
C THR A 143 10.70 10.31 -2.91
N TYR A 144 9.89 9.50 -2.25
CA TYR A 144 9.88 9.44 -0.78
C TYR A 144 11.05 8.65 -0.19
N SER A 145 11.60 7.68 -0.93
CA SER A 145 12.81 6.97 -0.53
C SER A 145 14.04 7.88 -0.53
N TRP A 146 14.08 8.88 -1.41
CA TRP A 146 15.16 9.88 -1.45
C TRP A 146 14.99 10.98 -0.39
N ILE A 147 13.79 11.54 -0.24
CA ILE A 147 13.53 12.61 0.74
C ILE A 147 13.80 12.13 2.18
N GLY A 148 13.58 10.84 2.48
CA GLY A 148 13.90 10.27 3.79
C GLY A 148 15.39 10.15 4.10
N ARG A 149 16.28 10.40 3.14
CA ARG A 149 17.75 10.35 3.31
C ARG A 149 18.40 11.71 3.52
N SER A 150 17.68 12.80 3.29
CA SER A 150 18.13 14.20 3.43
C SER A 150 17.68 14.80 4.75
#